data_AF-A0A8S1EYH8-F1
#
_entry.id   AF-A0A8S1EYH8-F1
#
_cell.length_a   1.000
_cell.length_b   1.000
_cell.length_c   1.000
_cell.angle_alpha   90.00
_cell.angle_beta   90.00
_cell.angle_gamma   90.00
#
_symmetry.space_group_name_H-M   'P 1'
#
loop_
_entity.id
_entity.type
_entity.pdbx_description
1 polymer ?
#
loop_
_entity_poly.entity_id
_entity_poly.type
_entity_poly.pdbx_seq_one_letter_code
_entity_poly.pdbx_strand_id
1 'polypeptide(L)'
;MEVPKMKDVMKSPIEETIEKMLRIRWLVALGALLPGAACYFVVAYTYIFQFEKVSNFTESKECKNLTITLPPVSYSIGVWAPQKFIWLFIMFIHLPPRLFFLTLYRRLFLNTAPKSSWYQFAIDFYMFTLRLEPIGLILVSVVDINGGFLIHAFGFAIWIISFNFNMLFNIILHHFSGIRDVHNRMETTWRIKLVIFIVGIIAALSTPISYPYFAAHCSVTAYNLFSLAELIEVGCNSIFYTIAYWDFPKTRITIGIKSVQRDLNELEKRQNVMALPAKLGI
;
A
#
# COMPACT_ATOMS: atom_id res chain seq x y z
N MET A 1 37.00 1.39 53.95
CA MET A 1 36.67 0.45 52.86
C MET A 1 35.16 0.39 52.76
N GLU A 2 34.57 1.30 51.98
CA GLU A 2 33.17 1.23 51.58
C GLU A 2 33.12 1.60 50.09
N VAL A 3 32.83 0.59 49.27
CA VAL A 3 32.59 0.74 47.84
C VAL A 3 31.19 1.35 47.69
N PRO A 4 31.02 2.53 47.08
CA PRO A 4 29.69 3.04 46.82
C PRO A 4 29.03 2.15 45.77
N LYS A 5 27.85 1.62 46.11
CA LYS A 5 26.96 0.89 45.19
C LYS A 5 26.82 1.67 43.88
N MET A 6 27.17 1.00 42.78
CA MET A 6 26.86 1.43 41.42
C MET A 6 25.34 1.59 41.33
N LYS A 7 24.86 2.83 41.45
CA LYS A 7 23.47 3.19 41.17
C LYS A 7 23.17 2.67 39.77
N ASP A 8 22.05 1.95 39.65
CA ASP A 8 21.48 1.51 38.39
C ASP A 8 21.64 2.63 37.36
N VAL A 9 22.38 2.31 36.30
CA VAL A 9 22.49 3.17 35.12
C VAL A 9 21.08 3.30 34.58
N MET A 10 20.41 4.39 34.97
CA MET A 10 19.13 4.79 34.42
C MET A 10 19.36 4.89 32.91
N LYS A 11 18.85 3.89 32.16
CA LYS A 11 18.94 3.87 30.70
C LYS A 11 18.56 5.26 30.20
N SER A 12 19.38 5.81 29.33
CA SER A 12 19.16 7.16 28.85
C SER A 12 17.75 7.22 28.21
N PRO A 13 16.99 8.32 28.36
CA PRO A 13 15.73 8.50 27.63
C PRO A 13 15.89 8.34 26.11
N ILE A 14 17.14 8.48 25.63
CA ILE A 14 17.58 8.25 24.26
C ILE A 14 17.47 6.76 23.89
N GLU A 15 17.91 5.84 24.75
CA GLU A 15 17.81 4.39 24.52
C GLU A 15 16.35 3.91 24.53
N GLU A 16 15.49 4.51 25.36
CA GLU A 16 14.06 4.19 25.41
C GLU A 16 13.30 4.75 24.19
N THR A 17 13.73 5.90 23.66
CA THR A 17 13.18 6.51 22.43
C THR A 17 13.64 5.77 21.17
N ILE A 18 14.82 5.14 21.20
CA ILE A 18 15.37 4.33 20.11
C ILE A 18 14.61 2.99 19.92
N GLU A 19 13.84 2.53 20.90
CA GLU A 19 13.35 1.14 20.93
C GLU A 19 12.00 0.88 20.24
N LYS A 20 11.27 1.91 19.76
CA LYS A 20 10.09 1.69 18.90
C LYS A 20 10.50 1.48 17.44
N MET A 21 11.33 0.48 17.19
CA MET A 21 11.71 0.05 15.85
C MET A 21 10.54 -0.67 15.16
N LEU A 22 9.87 0.01 14.22
CA LEU A 22 8.89 -0.66 13.37
C LEU A 22 9.65 -1.54 12.36
N ARG A 23 9.48 -2.86 12.49
CA ARG A 23 10.03 -3.82 11.52
C ARG A 23 9.22 -3.73 10.22
N ILE A 24 9.90 -3.81 9.08
CA ILE A 24 9.28 -3.86 7.74
C ILE A 24 8.17 -4.91 7.64
N ARG A 25 8.27 -6.02 8.40
CA ARG A 25 7.25 -7.08 8.49
C ARG A 25 5.87 -6.54 8.90
N TRP A 26 5.82 -5.68 9.92
CA TRP A 26 4.55 -5.11 10.40
C TRP A 26 3.96 -4.14 9.40
N LEU A 27 4.82 -3.33 8.77
CA LEU A 27 4.41 -2.42 7.71
C LEU A 27 3.81 -3.17 6.52
N VAL A 28 4.43 -4.27 6.10
CA VAL A 28 3.91 -5.11 5.01
C VAL A 28 2.64 -5.86 5.43
N ALA A 29 2.60 -6.41 6.64
CA ALA A 29 1.43 -7.12 7.12
C ALA A 29 0.19 -6.20 7.16
N LEU A 30 0.30 -5.02 7.76
CA LEU A 30 -0.83 -4.09 7.90
C LEU A 30 -1.09 -3.27 6.62
N GLY A 31 -0.01 -2.87 5.94
CA GLY A 31 -0.05 -1.99 4.78
C GLY A 31 -0.15 -2.68 3.43
N ALA A 32 -0.15 -4.02 3.36
CA ALA A 32 -0.30 -4.77 2.11
C ALA A 32 -1.19 -6.01 2.25
N LEU A 33 -0.88 -6.90 3.20
CA LEU A 33 -1.57 -8.19 3.33
C LEU A 33 -2.96 -8.05 3.95
N LEU A 34 -3.09 -7.22 4.99
CA LEU A 34 -4.33 -7.05 5.74
C LEU A 34 -5.54 -6.66 4.86
N PRO A 35 -5.50 -5.63 4.00
CA PRO A 35 -6.65 -5.30 3.15
C PRO A 35 -6.95 -6.38 2.11
N GLY A 36 -5.94 -7.05 1.54
CA GLY A 36 -6.16 -8.16 0.61
C GLY A 36 -6.87 -9.33 1.28
N ALA A 37 -6.35 -9.76 2.43
CA ALA A 37 -6.95 -10.82 3.24
C ALA A 37 -8.37 -10.46 3.69
N ALA A 38 -8.59 -9.20 4.08
CA ALA A 38 -9.91 -8.69 4.44
C ALA A 38 -10.91 -8.79 3.31
N CYS A 39 -10.54 -8.36 2.10
CA CYS A 39 -11.39 -8.43 0.92
C CYS A 39 -11.83 -9.88 0.64
N TYR A 40 -10.87 -10.81 0.56
CA TYR A 40 -11.19 -12.22 0.32
C TYR A 40 -12.00 -12.83 1.47
N PHE A 41 -11.73 -12.44 2.71
CA PHE A 41 -12.52 -12.86 3.86
C PHE A 41 -13.97 -12.38 3.76
N VAL A 42 -14.22 -11.09 3.47
CA VAL A 42 -15.59 -10.59 3.39
C VAL A 42 -16.36 -11.17 2.21
N VAL A 43 -15.70 -11.43 1.09
CA VAL A 43 -16.29 -12.11 -0.06
C VAL A 43 -16.64 -13.56 0.32
N ALA A 44 -15.70 -14.31 0.88
CA ALA A 44 -15.93 -15.68 1.34
C ALA A 44 -17.03 -15.75 2.42
N TYR A 45 -17.05 -14.78 3.34
CA TYR A 45 -18.09 -14.67 4.37
C TYR A 45 -19.47 -14.53 3.73
N THR A 46 -19.62 -13.72 2.69
CA THR A 46 -20.89 -13.58 1.97
C THR A 46 -21.33 -14.93 1.38
N TYR A 47 -20.43 -15.69 0.75
CA TYR A 47 -20.78 -16.99 0.18
C TYR A 47 -21.13 -18.05 1.23
N ILE A 48 -20.45 -18.05 2.37
CA ILE A 48 -20.65 -19.07 3.42
C ILE A 48 -21.89 -18.78 4.26
N PHE A 49 -22.07 -17.53 4.69
CA PHE A 49 -23.09 -17.16 5.68
C PHE A 49 -24.27 -16.38 5.11
N GLN A 50 -24.14 -15.83 3.90
CA GLN A 50 -25.18 -15.00 3.27
C GLN A 50 -25.44 -15.44 1.83
N PHE A 51 -25.39 -16.75 1.57
CA PHE A 51 -25.59 -17.31 0.23
C PHE A 51 -26.90 -16.85 -0.43
N GLU A 52 -27.99 -16.74 0.35
CA GLU A 52 -29.28 -16.25 -0.15
C GLU A 52 -29.21 -14.83 -0.72
N LYS A 53 -28.32 -13.97 -0.19
CA LYS A 53 -28.10 -12.63 -0.76
C LYS A 53 -27.40 -12.69 -2.10
N VAL A 54 -26.52 -13.67 -2.29
CA VAL A 54 -25.80 -13.89 -3.55
C VAL A 54 -26.72 -14.54 -4.58
N SER A 55 -27.47 -15.58 -4.21
CA SER A 55 -28.35 -16.30 -5.12
C SER A 55 -29.52 -15.45 -5.62
N ASN A 56 -30.01 -14.54 -4.79
CA ASN A 56 -31.09 -13.59 -5.14
C ASN A 56 -30.55 -12.22 -5.58
N PHE A 57 -29.24 -12.13 -5.88
CA PHE A 57 -28.64 -10.85 -6.27
C PHE A 57 -29.10 -10.44 -7.67
N THR A 58 -29.95 -9.43 -7.73
CA THR A 58 -30.34 -8.75 -8.95
C THR A 58 -29.73 -7.36 -8.95
N GLU A 59 -28.72 -7.14 -9.78
CA GLU A 59 -27.94 -5.91 -9.69
C GLU A 59 -28.65 -4.68 -10.25
N SER A 60 -29.47 -4.82 -11.30
CA SER A 60 -29.99 -3.64 -12.00
C SER A 60 -31.50 -3.52 -11.93
N LYS A 61 -31.95 -2.28 -11.68
CA LYS A 61 -33.34 -1.85 -11.88
C LYS A 61 -33.79 -2.02 -13.34
N GLU A 62 -32.82 -2.02 -14.26
CA GLU A 62 -32.96 -2.05 -15.71
C GLU A 62 -32.99 -3.47 -16.28
N CYS A 63 -32.17 -4.40 -15.75
CA CYS A 63 -32.14 -5.82 -16.15
C CYS A 63 -32.72 -6.69 -15.02
N LYS A 64 -34.05 -6.77 -14.96
CA LYS A 64 -34.75 -7.65 -14.01
C LYS A 64 -34.54 -9.13 -14.38
N ASN A 65 -34.48 -10.01 -13.39
CA ASN A 65 -34.41 -11.48 -13.51
C ASN A 65 -33.08 -12.10 -13.98
N LEU A 66 -31.95 -11.41 -13.83
CA LEU A 66 -30.64 -12.04 -14.05
C LEU A 66 -30.13 -12.71 -12.77
N THR A 67 -29.77 -13.99 -12.86
CA THR A 67 -29.06 -14.72 -11.81
C THR A 67 -27.56 -14.51 -11.96
N ILE A 68 -26.99 -13.67 -11.10
CA ILE A 68 -25.56 -13.39 -11.07
C ILE A 68 -24.89 -14.38 -10.11
N THR A 69 -23.81 -15.02 -10.55
CA THR A 69 -23.09 -16.02 -9.74
C THR A 69 -21.95 -15.41 -8.93
N LEU A 70 -21.36 -14.32 -9.40
CA LEU A 70 -20.27 -13.62 -8.75
C LEU A 70 -20.63 -12.16 -8.53
N PRO A 71 -21.03 -11.77 -7.29
CA PRO A 71 -21.24 -10.38 -6.99
C PRO A 71 -19.89 -9.67 -6.92
N PRO A 72 -19.83 -8.40 -7.31
CA PRO A 72 -18.63 -7.59 -7.31
C PRO A 72 -18.16 -7.35 -5.87
N VAL A 73 -16.86 -7.09 -5.74
CA VAL A 73 -16.22 -6.78 -4.46
C VAL A 73 -16.89 -5.57 -3.83
N SER A 74 -17.22 -4.58 -4.65
CA SER A 74 -17.81 -3.30 -4.26
C SER A 74 -19.11 -3.43 -3.44
N TYR A 75 -19.94 -4.46 -3.68
CA TYR A 75 -21.13 -4.73 -2.85
C TYR A 75 -20.77 -5.35 -1.49
N SER A 76 -19.80 -6.28 -1.48
CA SER A 76 -19.33 -6.93 -0.25
C SER A 76 -18.64 -5.94 0.69
N ILE A 77 -17.89 -4.98 0.16
CA ILE A 77 -17.15 -3.99 0.98
C ILE A 77 -17.99 -2.74 1.32
N GLY A 78 -18.97 -2.38 0.48
CA GLY A 78 -19.66 -1.09 0.56
C GLY A 78 -21.13 -1.15 0.98
N VAL A 79 -21.84 -2.27 0.73
CA VAL A 79 -23.30 -2.34 0.89
C VAL A 79 -23.69 -3.33 1.99
N TRP A 80 -23.11 -4.53 1.98
CA TRP A 80 -23.59 -5.60 2.85
C TRP A 80 -23.02 -5.54 4.27
N ALA A 81 -23.93 -5.65 5.25
CA ALA A 81 -23.59 -5.80 6.66
C ALA A 81 -23.57 -7.28 7.07
N PRO A 82 -22.63 -7.71 7.94
CA PRO A 82 -21.65 -6.89 8.68
C PRO A 82 -20.32 -6.56 7.94
N GLN A 83 -20.13 -7.08 6.73
CA GLN A 83 -18.89 -7.02 5.96
C GLN A 83 -18.34 -5.60 5.77
N LYS A 84 -19.22 -4.63 5.46
CA LYS A 84 -18.88 -3.21 5.31
C LYS A 84 -18.14 -2.66 6.54
N PHE A 85 -18.59 -3.00 7.74
CA PHE A 85 -17.96 -2.48 8.97
C PHE A 85 -16.58 -3.09 9.21
N ILE A 86 -16.44 -4.39 8.91
CA ILE A 86 -15.15 -5.09 8.99
C ILE A 86 -14.16 -4.47 7.99
N TRP A 87 -14.60 -4.23 6.75
CA TRP A 87 -13.80 -3.61 5.72
C TRP A 87 -13.34 -2.20 6.12
N LEU A 88 -14.26 -1.33 6.54
CA LEU A 88 -13.94 0.04 6.93
C LEU A 88 -12.96 0.08 8.11
N PHE A 89 -13.15 -0.75 9.13
CA PHE A 89 -12.21 -0.86 10.24
C PHE A 89 -10.80 -1.24 9.79
N ILE A 90 -10.69 -2.17 8.85
CA ILE A 90 -9.41 -2.58 8.27
C ILE A 90 -8.79 -1.46 7.45
N MET A 91 -9.58 -0.70 6.69
CA MET A 91 -9.10 0.46 5.95
C MET A 91 -8.51 1.55 6.86
N PHE A 92 -9.10 1.78 8.04
CA PHE A 92 -8.53 2.68 9.05
C PHE A 92 -7.15 2.23 9.54
N ILE A 93 -6.96 0.93 9.78
CA ILE A 93 -5.66 0.37 10.21
C ILE A 93 -4.64 0.36 9.07
N HIS A 94 -5.09 0.11 7.85
CA HIS A 94 -4.26 -0.05 6.66
C HIS A 94 -3.60 1.26 6.21
N LEU A 95 -4.31 2.38 6.31
CA LEU A 95 -3.88 3.65 5.71
C LEU A 95 -2.54 4.16 6.26
N PRO A 96 -2.29 4.25 7.58
CA PRO A 96 -1.02 4.77 8.08
C PRO A 96 0.20 3.93 7.63
N PRO A 97 0.21 2.59 7.77
CA PRO A 97 1.25 1.72 7.19
C PRO A 97 1.43 1.93 5.68
N ARG A 98 0.33 2.11 4.93
CA ARG A 98 0.38 2.32 3.47
C ARG A 98 1.15 3.59 3.09
N LEU A 99 1.03 4.66 3.86
CA LEU A 99 1.75 5.91 3.59
C LEU A 99 3.26 5.79 3.81
N PHE A 100 3.75 4.84 4.62
CA PHE A 100 5.20 4.64 4.79
C PHE A 100 5.89 4.13 3.52
N PHE A 101 5.20 3.40 2.64
CA PHE A 101 5.76 2.97 1.36
C PHE A 101 6.19 4.15 0.49
N LEU A 102 5.48 5.28 0.57
CA LEU A 102 5.87 6.53 -0.10
C LEU A 102 7.28 6.95 0.31
N THR A 103 7.57 6.93 1.62
CA THR A 103 8.86 7.35 2.14
C THR A 103 9.96 6.34 1.81
N LEU A 104 9.66 5.04 1.90
CA LEU A 104 10.61 3.97 1.61
C LEU A 104 11.07 4.00 0.14
N TYR A 105 10.12 3.98 -0.79
CA TYR A 105 10.46 3.97 -2.21
C TYR A 105 11.03 5.31 -2.69
N ARG A 106 10.58 6.45 -2.13
CA ARG A 106 11.20 7.75 -2.42
C ARG A 106 12.68 7.74 -2.08
N ARG A 107 13.03 7.27 -0.88
CA ARG A 107 14.43 7.20 -0.44
C ARG A 107 15.22 6.21 -1.27
N LEU A 108 14.65 5.05 -1.58
CA LEU A 108 15.29 4.05 -2.43
C LEU A 108 15.70 4.66 -3.77
N PHE A 109 14.73 5.21 -4.52
CA PHE A 109 15.00 5.66 -5.89
C PHE A 109 15.81 6.94 -5.97
N LEU A 110 15.71 7.85 -5.00
CA LEU A 110 16.56 9.05 -4.96
C LEU A 110 18.02 8.71 -4.64
N ASN A 111 18.27 7.75 -3.74
CA ASN A 111 19.63 7.35 -3.38
C ASN A 111 20.33 6.56 -4.50
N THR A 112 19.57 5.92 -5.37
CA THR A 112 20.07 5.14 -6.51
C THR A 112 19.86 5.86 -7.84
N ALA A 113 19.54 7.15 -7.82
CA ALA A 113 19.14 7.87 -9.03
C ALA A 113 20.32 8.09 -9.98
N PRO A 114 20.26 7.64 -11.26
CA PRO A 114 21.17 8.13 -12.28
C PRO A 114 20.97 9.64 -12.49
N LYS A 115 21.98 10.33 -13.01
CA LYS A 115 21.97 11.79 -13.29
C LYS A 115 21.11 12.18 -14.51
N SER A 116 19.92 11.59 -14.65
CA SER A 116 19.00 11.81 -15.77
C SER A 116 17.73 12.52 -15.33
N SER A 117 17.34 13.59 -16.03
CA SER A 117 16.09 14.32 -15.79
C SER A 117 14.86 13.45 -16.01
N TRP A 118 14.91 12.51 -16.96
CA TRP A 118 13.82 11.55 -17.21
C TRP A 118 13.60 10.61 -16.02
N TYR A 119 14.67 10.21 -15.34
CA TYR A 119 14.57 9.37 -14.15
C TYR A 119 13.94 10.13 -12.98
N GLN A 120 14.28 11.42 -12.80
CA GLN A 120 13.62 12.26 -11.79
C GLN A 120 12.13 12.46 -12.09
N PHE A 121 11.77 12.73 -13.36
CA PHE A 121 10.37 12.79 -13.76
C PHE A 121 9.62 11.49 -13.44
N ALA A 122 10.23 10.34 -13.72
CA ALA A 122 9.65 9.03 -13.40
C ALA A 122 9.45 8.84 -11.89
N ILE A 123 10.39 9.32 -11.05
CA ILE A 123 10.22 9.32 -9.59
C ILE A 123 9.05 10.21 -9.19
N ASP A 124 8.97 11.44 -9.69
CA ASP A 124 7.94 12.40 -9.30
C ASP A 124 6.55 11.91 -9.70
N PHE A 125 6.42 11.36 -10.90
CA PHE A 125 5.18 10.73 -11.38
C PHE A 125 4.80 9.52 -10.52
N TYR A 126 5.76 8.63 -10.23
CA TYR A 126 5.54 7.51 -9.32
C TYR A 126 5.11 7.96 -7.91
N MET A 127 5.72 9.01 -7.37
CA MET A 127 5.33 9.59 -6.08
C MET A 127 3.92 10.19 -6.11
N PHE A 128 3.49 10.73 -7.25
CA PHE A 128 2.14 11.23 -7.44
C PHE A 128 1.10 10.10 -7.45
N THR A 129 1.31 9.07 -8.27
CA THR A 129 0.40 7.92 -8.34
C THR A 129 0.38 7.11 -7.03
N LEU A 130 1.51 7.05 -6.31
CA LEU A 130 1.61 6.38 -5.02
C LEU A 130 0.82 7.10 -3.91
N ARG A 131 0.59 8.40 -4.05
CA ARG A 131 -0.31 9.19 -3.17
C ARG A 131 -1.77 9.07 -3.58
N LEU A 132 -2.06 9.06 -4.89
CA LEU A 132 -3.43 8.98 -5.39
C LEU A 132 -4.08 7.63 -5.16
N GLU A 133 -3.31 6.54 -5.27
CA GLU A 133 -3.84 5.19 -5.11
C GLU A 133 -4.61 4.97 -3.78
N PRO A 134 -4.04 5.25 -2.59
CA PRO A 134 -4.79 5.08 -1.34
C PRO A 134 -5.97 6.05 -1.22
N ILE A 135 -5.93 7.22 -1.86
CA ILE A 135 -7.08 8.15 -1.90
C ILE A 135 -8.23 7.53 -2.70
N GLY A 136 -7.95 6.95 -3.86
CA GLY A 136 -8.94 6.21 -4.65
C GLY A 136 -9.52 5.03 -3.87
N LEU A 137 -8.67 4.27 -3.18
CA LEU A 137 -9.08 3.13 -2.38
C LEU A 137 -9.99 3.52 -1.20
N ILE A 138 -9.73 4.66 -0.55
CA ILE A 138 -10.62 5.20 0.48
C ILE A 138 -11.94 5.64 -0.14
N LEU A 139 -11.90 6.36 -1.27
CA LEU A 139 -13.10 6.88 -1.92
C LEU A 139 -14.07 5.76 -2.32
N VAL A 140 -13.56 4.70 -2.95
CA VAL A 140 -14.37 3.52 -3.33
C VAL A 140 -14.88 2.74 -2.10
N SER A 141 -14.17 2.81 -0.97
CA SER A 141 -14.56 2.12 0.27
C SER A 141 -15.63 2.85 1.07
N VAL A 142 -15.55 4.19 1.13
CA VAL A 142 -16.44 5.04 1.94
C VAL A 142 -17.73 5.34 1.22
N VAL A 143 -17.66 5.62 -0.08
CA VAL A 143 -18.85 5.91 -0.89
C VAL A 143 -19.41 4.60 -1.39
N ASP A 144 -20.57 4.21 -0.86
CA ASP A 144 -21.25 3.02 -1.35
C ASP A 144 -21.97 3.27 -2.68
N ILE A 145 -22.23 2.18 -3.39
CA ILE A 145 -22.85 2.17 -4.72
C ILE A 145 -24.23 2.85 -4.70
N ASN A 146 -24.98 2.68 -3.61
CA ASN A 146 -26.34 3.20 -3.47
C ASN A 146 -26.35 4.71 -3.16
N GLY A 147 -25.33 5.21 -2.46
CA GLY A 147 -25.17 6.60 -2.05
C GLY A 147 -24.53 7.48 -3.12
N GLY A 148 -23.94 6.90 -4.16
CA GLY A 148 -23.42 7.67 -5.29
C GLY A 148 -22.56 6.84 -6.24
N PHE A 149 -23.20 6.10 -7.14
CA PHE A 149 -22.52 5.24 -8.13
C PHE A 149 -21.39 5.96 -8.90
N LEU A 150 -21.63 7.18 -9.39
CA LEU A 150 -20.62 7.92 -10.16
C LEU A 150 -19.36 8.24 -9.35
N ILE A 151 -19.52 8.62 -8.09
CA ILE A 151 -18.39 8.94 -7.20
C ILE A 151 -17.64 7.65 -6.83
N HIS A 152 -18.37 6.57 -6.57
CA HIS A 152 -17.80 5.25 -6.32
C HIS A 152 -16.97 4.76 -7.51
N ALA A 153 -17.55 4.80 -8.72
CA ALA A 153 -16.86 4.42 -9.96
C ALA A 153 -15.63 5.31 -10.24
N PHE A 154 -15.70 6.60 -9.91
CA PHE A 154 -14.56 7.50 -10.01
C PHE A 154 -13.45 7.14 -9.02
N GLY A 155 -13.79 6.79 -7.78
CA GLY A 155 -12.83 6.29 -6.79
C GLY A 155 -12.17 4.99 -7.22
N PHE A 156 -12.96 4.06 -7.76
CA PHE A 156 -12.46 2.81 -8.35
C PHE A 156 -11.48 3.08 -9.49
N ALA A 157 -11.81 4.00 -10.41
CA ALA A 157 -10.95 4.40 -11.51
C ALA A 157 -9.63 5.03 -11.03
N ILE A 158 -9.67 5.95 -10.06
CA ILE A 158 -8.45 6.55 -9.48
C ILE A 158 -7.57 5.45 -8.89
N TRP A 159 -8.16 4.54 -8.12
CA TRP A 159 -7.44 3.45 -7.47
C TRP A 159 -6.74 2.55 -8.50
N ILE A 160 -7.48 2.00 -9.46
CA ILE A 160 -6.96 1.00 -10.40
C ILE A 160 -5.93 1.62 -11.37
N ILE A 161 -6.16 2.84 -11.86
CA ILE A 161 -5.25 3.55 -12.76
C ILE A 161 -3.95 3.88 -12.01
N SER A 162 -4.07 4.46 -10.81
CA SER A 162 -2.90 4.83 -10.00
C SER A 162 -2.09 3.59 -9.60
N PHE A 163 -2.77 2.50 -9.25
CA PHE A 163 -2.12 1.24 -8.91
C PHE A 163 -1.33 0.65 -10.09
N ASN A 164 -1.92 0.61 -11.28
CA ASN A 164 -1.24 0.10 -12.47
C ASN A 164 -0.03 0.95 -12.86
N PHE A 165 -0.12 2.29 -12.75
CA PHE A 165 1.04 3.15 -12.90
C PHE A 165 2.09 2.94 -11.80
N ASN A 166 1.67 2.72 -10.55
CA ASN A 166 2.60 2.39 -9.47
C ASN A 166 3.41 1.14 -9.80
N MET A 167 2.78 0.09 -10.31
CA MET A 167 3.49 -1.11 -10.75
C MET A 167 4.45 -0.83 -11.91
N LEU A 168 3.96 -0.17 -12.98
CA LEU A 168 4.75 0.14 -14.17
C LEU A 168 6.00 0.95 -13.83
N PHE A 169 5.83 2.07 -13.13
CA PHE A 169 6.96 2.95 -12.80
C PHE A 169 7.89 2.31 -11.77
N ASN A 170 7.38 1.50 -10.84
CA ASN A 170 8.27 0.75 -9.93
C ASN A 170 9.17 -0.22 -10.73
N ILE A 171 8.63 -0.95 -11.70
CA ILE A 171 9.39 -1.86 -12.58
C ILE A 171 10.45 -1.09 -13.38
N ILE A 172 10.07 0.03 -13.99
CA ILE A 172 10.96 0.91 -14.77
C ILE A 172 12.07 1.46 -13.88
N LEU A 173 11.74 2.02 -12.72
CA LEU A 173 12.70 2.63 -11.79
C LEU A 173 13.67 1.57 -11.24
N HIS A 174 13.20 0.37 -10.89
CA HIS A 174 14.07 -0.73 -10.45
C HIS A 174 15.04 -1.21 -11.54
N HIS A 175 14.63 -1.13 -12.81
CA HIS A 175 15.50 -1.47 -13.95
C HIS A 175 16.58 -0.40 -14.16
N PHE A 176 16.18 0.87 -14.31
CA PHE A 176 17.12 1.96 -14.64
C PHE A 176 17.99 2.43 -13.47
N SER A 177 17.61 2.12 -12.23
CA SER A 177 18.45 2.38 -11.05
C SER A 177 19.61 1.39 -10.89
N GLY A 178 19.64 0.30 -11.64
CA GLY A 178 20.59 -0.80 -11.45
C GLY A 178 20.35 -1.64 -10.19
N ILE A 179 19.31 -1.33 -9.39
CA ILE A 179 18.96 -2.09 -8.18
C ILE A 179 18.73 -3.57 -8.50
N ARG A 180 18.14 -3.85 -9.66
CA ARG A 180 17.87 -5.21 -10.15
C ARG A 180 19.13 -6.08 -10.16
N ASP A 181 20.26 -5.52 -10.56
CA ASP A 181 21.48 -6.28 -10.85
C ASP A 181 22.39 -6.44 -9.61
N VAL A 182 22.00 -5.85 -8.46
CA VAL A 182 22.77 -5.93 -7.20
C VAL A 182 22.74 -7.33 -6.57
N HIS A 183 21.61 -8.03 -6.69
CA HIS A 183 21.43 -9.34 -6.05
C HIS A 183 20.36 -10.18 -6.77
N ASN A 184 20.57 -11.49 -6.91
CA ASN A 184 19.63 -12.41 -7.57
C ASN A 184 18.19 -12.33 -7.03
N ARG A 185 18.04 -11.98 -5.74
CA ARG A 185 16.72 -11.75 -5.13
C ARG A 185 15.99 -10.57 -5.76
N MET A 186 16.70 -9.47 -6.06
CA MET A 186 16.12 -8.26 -6.64
C MET A 186 15.69 -8.50 -8.09
N GLU A 187 16.44 -9.31 -8.83
CA GLU A 187 16.01 -9.79 -10.14
C GLU A 187 14.73 -10.65 -10.04
N THR A 188 14.68 -11.56 -9.06
CA THR A 188 13.50 -12.40 -8.84
C THR A 188 12.27 -11.57 -8.47
N THR A 189 12.39 -10.61 -7.53
CA THR A 189 11.28 -9.73 -7.16
C THR A 189 10.84 -8.85 -8.33
N TRP A 190 11.77 -8.37 -9.15
CA TRP A 190 11.47 -7.61 -10.37
C TRP A 190 10.68 -8.45 -11.40
N ARG A 191 11.07 -9.71 -11.64
CA ARG A 191 10.32 -10.63 -12.53
C ARG A 191 8.91 -10.89 -12.01
N ILE A 192 8.75 -11.11 -10.70
CA ILE A 192 7.43 -11.29 -10.08
C ILE A 192 6.57 -10.03 -10.25
N LYS A 193 7.12 -8.83 -10.02
CA LYS A 193 6.42 -7.56 -10.26
C LYS A 193 5.96 -7.43 -11.71
N LEU A 194 6.78 -7.84 -12.67
CA LEU A 194 6.43 -7.81 -14.09
C LEU A 194 5.26 -8.74 -14.42
N VAL A 195 5.25 -9.97 -13.90
CA VAL A 195 4.12 -10.90 -14.07
C VAL A 195 2.84 -10.32 -13.46
N ILE A 196 2.92 -9.79 -12.24
CA ILE A 196 1.76 -9.17 -11.56
C ILE A 196 1.26 -7.97 -12.36
N PHE A 197 2.15 -7.15 -12.92
CA PHE A 197 1.76 -6.02 -13.75
C PHE A 197 1.03 -6.46 -15.02
N ILE A 198 1.50 -7.52 -15.71
CA ILE A 198 0.81 -8.05 -16.89
C ILE A 198 -0.58 -8.56 -16.55
N VAL A 199 -0.72 -9.32 -15.45
CA VAL A 199 -2.03 -9.82 -15.00
C VAL A 199 -2.93 -8.66 -14.59
N GLY A 200 -2.40 -7.71 -13.81
CA GLY A 200 -3.10 -6.52 -13.34
C GLY A 200 -3.60 -5.67 -14.50
N ILE A 201 -2.74 -5.29 -15.46
CA ILE A 201 -3.17 -4.41 -16.55
C ILE A 201 -4.23 -5.05 -17.45
N ILE A 202 -4.19 -6.39 -17.64
CA ILE A 202 -5.24 -7.11 -18.38
C ILE A 202 -6.57 -7.05 -17.60
N ALA A 203 -6.54 -7.30 -16.29
CA ALA A 203 -7.72 -7.15 -15.43
C ALA A 203 -8.24 -5.70 -15.45
N ALA A 204 -7.36 -4.71 -15.27
CA ALA A 204 -7.68 -3.28 -15.32
C ALA A 204 -8.43 -2.90 -16.59
N LEU A 205 -7.87 -3.23 -17.76
CA LEU A 205 -8.43 -2.88 -19.06
C LEU A 205 -9.74 -3.62 -19.34
N SER A 206 -9.97 -4.78 -18.72
CA SER A 206 -11.25 -5.48 -18.84
C SER A 206 -12.39 -4.75 -18.12
N THR A 207 -12.13 -4.02 -17.03
CA THR A 207 -13.18 -3.36 -16.23
C THR A 207 -13.95 -2.26 -16.97
N PRO A 208 -13.34 -1.29 -17.69
CA PRO A 208 -14.08 -0.28 -18.44
C PRO A 208 -14.78 -0.82 -19.69
N ILE A 209 -14.55 -2.08 -20.07
CA ILE A 209 -15.24 -2.75 -21.17
C ILE A 209 -16.42 -3.57 -20.63
N SER A 210 -16.15 -4.41 -19.64
CA SER A 210 -17.10 -5.39 -19.10
C SER A 210 -18.31 -4.77 -18.40
N TYR A 211 -18.10 -3.76 -17.55
CA TYR A 211 -19.22 -3.13 -16.84
C TYR A 211 -20.15 -2.33 -17.76
N PRO A 212 -19.67 -1.44 -18.66
CA PRO A 212 -20.56 -0.77 -19.61
C PRO A 212 -21.24 -1.73 -20.58
N TYR A 213 -20.55 -2.80 -20.99
CA TYR A 213 -21.17 -3.84 -21.82
C TYR A 213 -22.30 -4.55 -21.07
N PHE A 214 -22.12 -4.88 -19.79
CA PHE A 214 -23.20 -5.38 -18.95
C PHE A 214 -24.36 -4.38 -18.85
N ALA A 215 -24.07 -3.09 -18.61
CA ALA A 215 -25.11 -2.06 -18.51
C ALA A 215 -25.92 -1.90 -19.80
N ALA A 216 -25.29 -2.05 -20.97
CA ALA A 216 -25.95 -1.92 -22.27
C ALA A 216 -26.68 -3.18 -22.73
N HIS A 217 -26.15 -4.37 -22.42
CA HIS A 217 -26.62 -5.64 -23.00
C HIS A 217 -27.14 -6.65 -21.97
N CYS A 218 -27.17 -6.32 -20.68
CA CYS A 218 -27.63 -7.21 -19.61
C CYS A 218 -26.89 -8.57 -19.59
N SER A 219 -25.61 -8.61 -19.97
CA SER A 219 -24.83 -9.85 -20.09
C SER A 219 -24.22 -10.29 -18.76
N VAL A 220 -24.68 -11.43 -18.23
CA VAL A 220 -24.17 -12.04 -16.98
C VAL A 220 -22.68 -12.34 -17.06
N THR A 221 -22.20 -12.81 -18.22
CA THR A 221 -20.78 -13.13 -18.41
C THR A 221 -19.89 -11.89 -18.28
N ALA A 222 -20.32 -10.76 -18.86
CA ALA A 222 -19.58 -9.51 -18.74
C ALA A 222 -19.54 -9.03 -17.29
N TYR A 223 -20.63 -9.18 -16.56
CA TYR A 223 -20.68 -8.80 -15.16
C TYR A 223 -19.80 -9.68 -14.25
N ASN A 224 -19.80 -10.99 -14.48
CA ASN A 224 -18.90 -11.90 -13.79
C ASN A 224 -17.43 -11.60 -14.10
N LEU A 225 -17.12 -11.22 -15.35
CA LEU A 225 -15.77 -10.82 -15.76
C LEU A 225 -15.33 -9.54 -15.02
N PHE A 226 -16.22 -8.55 -14.91
CA PHE A 226 -15.98 -7.34 -14.12
C PHE A 226 -15.67 -7.68 -12.65
N SER A 227 -16.53 -8.49 -12.02
CA SER A 227 -16.38 -8.90 -10.62
C SER A 227 -15.12 -9.72 -10.36
N LEU A 228 -14.74 -10.59 -11.31
CA LEU A 228 -13.49 -11.34 -11.26
C LEU A 228 -12.26 -10.41 -11.40
N ALA A 229 -12.32 -9.42 -12.29
CA ALA A 229 -11.24 -8.46 -12.47
C ALA A 229 -11.01 -7.64 -11.19
N GLU A 230 -12.07 -7.22 -10.49
CA GLU A 230 -11.95 -6.57 -9.17
C GLU A 230 -11.19 -7.45 -8.16
N LEU A 231 -11.53 -8.74 -8.08
CA LEU A 231 -10.87 -9.68 -7.17
C LEU A 231 -9.38 -9.89 -7.51
N ILE A 232 -9.07 -9.96 -8.81
CA ILE A 232 -7.68 -10.10 -9.28
C ILE A 232 -6.88 -8.84 -8.91
N GLU A 233 -7.43 -7.66 -9.14
CA GLU A 233 -6.76 -6.37 -8.86
C GLU A 233 -6.45 -6.18 -7.38
N VAL A 234 -7.39 -6.52 -6.49
CA VAL A 234 -7.14 -6.49 -5.04
C VAL A 234 -6.00 -7.44 -4.65
N GLY A 235 -5.96 -8.63 -5.25
CA GLY A 235 -4.89 -9.61 -5.04
C GLY A 235 -3.54 -9.12 -5.54
N CYS A 236 -3.49 -8.63 -6.78
CA CYS A 236 -2.31 -8.02 -7.40
C CYS A 236 -1.78 -6.88 -6.53
N ASN A 237 -2.66 -6.01 -6.02
CA ASN A 237 -2.29 -4.92 -5.12
C ASN A 237 -1.66 -5.44 -3.83
N SER A 238 -2.29 -6.39 -3.16
CA SER A 238 -1.78 -6.95 -1.92
C SER A 238 -0.41 -7.62 -2.12
N ILE A 239 -0.26 -8.43 -3.17
CA ILE A 239 0.99 -9.13 -3.46
C ILE A 239 2.09 -8.14 -3.85
N PHE A 240 1.80 -7.17 -4.72
CA PHE A 240 2.78 -6.18 -5.19
C PHE A 240 3.43 -5.41 -4.02
N TYR A 241 2.62 -4.93 -3.06
CA TYR A 241 3.16 -4.23 -1.90
C TYR A 241 3.80 -5.17 -0.87
N THR A 242 3.41 -6.44 -0.85
CA THR A 242 4.10 -7.46 -0.04
C THR A 242 5.54 -7.66 -0.49
N ILE A 243 5.83 -7.45 -1.77
CA ILE A 243 7.18 -7.60 -2.32
C ILE A 243 8.20 -6.69 -1.63
N ALA A 244 7.75 -5.55 -1.08
CA ALA A 244 8.60 -4.65 -0.31
C ALA A 244 9.31 -5.33 0.88
N TYR A 245 8.77 -6.44 1.40
CA TYR A 245 9.45 -7.24 2.41
C TYR A 245 10.81 -7.76 1.93
N TRP A 246 10.89 -8.19 0.67
CA TRP A 246 12.12 -8.69 0.06
C TRP A 246 12.99 -7.58 -0.53
N ASP A 247 12.41 -6.45 -0.93
CA ASP A 247 13.17 -5.27 -1.38
C ASP A 247 13.90 -4.58 -0.21
N PHE A 248 13.35 -4.67 1.01
CA PHE A 248 13.86 -3.98 2.21
C PHE A 248 14.12 -4.93 3.41
N PRO A 249 14.90 -6.02 3.26
CA PRO A 249 14.94 -7.10 4.26
C PRO A 249 15.63 -6.70 5.58
N LYS A 250 16.54 -5.71 5.55
CA LYS A 250 17.29 -5.22 6.72
C LYS A 250 16.92 -3.79 7.11
N THR A 251 15.90 -3.20 6.49
CA THR A 251 15.51 -1.82 6.74
C THR A 251 14.79 -1.71 8.09
N ARG A 252 15.29 -0.81 8.94
CA ARG A 252 14.65 -0.43 10.20
C ARG A 252 14.11 0.98 10.04
N ILE A 253 12.85 1.18 10.43
CA ILE A 253 12.22 2.50 10.43
C ILE A 253 12.43 3.09 11.81
N THR A 254 13.21 4.17 11.87
CA THR A 254 13.39 4.99 13.08
C THR A 254 12.59 6.27 12.93
N ILE A 255 11.79 6.59 13.96
CA ILE A 255 11.01 7.83 14.02
C ILE A 255 11.80 8.78 14.93
N GLY A 256 12.41 9.80 14.34
CA GLY A 256 13.19 10.80 15.07
C GLY A 256 12.42 12.11 15.24
N ILE A 257 12.53 12.73 16.42
CA ILE A 257 12.00 14.07 16.69
C ILE A 257 13.08 15.11 16.31
N LYS A 258 12.79 15.95 15.32
CA LYS A 258 13.77 16.89 14.74
C LYS A 258 14.25 17.97 15.73
N SER A 259 13.41 18.38 16.69
CA SER A 259 13.80 19.33 17.74
C SER A 259 14.94 18.78 18.60
N VAL A 260 14.80 17.53 19.04
CA VAL A 260 15.81 16.83 19.85
C VAL A 260 17.11 16.66 19.07
N GLN A 261 17.05 16.31 17.77
CA GLN A 261 18.25 16.14 16.96
C GLN A 261 19.03 17.44 16.75
N ARG A 262 18.34 18.57 16.56
CA ARG A 262 19.00 19.87 16.40
C ARG A 262 19.73 20.28 17.68
N ASP A 263 19.06 20.12 18.83
CA ASP A 263 19.62 20.50 20.12
C ASP A 263 20.80 19.60 20.51
N LEU A 264 20.76 18.30 20.17
CA LEU A 264 21.89 17.38 20.30
C LEU A 264 23.08 17.78 19.41
N ASN A 265 22.83 18.10 18.13
CA ASN A 265 23.88 18.53 17.23
C ASN A 265 24.54 19.85 17.69
N GLU A 266 23.75 20.78 18.25
CA GLU A 266 24.26 22.03 18.86
C GLU A 266 25.07 21.76 20.14
N LEU A 267 24.64 20.82 20.98
CA LEU A 267 25.38 20.41 22.19
C LEU A 267 26.72 19.73 21.84
N GLU A 268 26.73 18.85 20.84
CA GLU A 268 27.93 18.18 20.35
C GLU A 268 28.92 19.19 19.75
N LYS A 269 28.42 20.19 19.01
CA LYS A 269 29.22 21.30 18.49
C LYS A 269 29.84 22.13 19.63
N ARG A 270 29.08 22.42 20.69
CA ARG A 270 29.59 23.13 21.89
C ARG A 270 30.65 22.31 22.64
N GLN A 271 30.45 21.01 22.81
CA GLN A 271 31.44 20.12 23.44
C GLN A 271 32.74 20.03 22.62
N ASN A 272 32.65 19.93 21.30
CA ASN A 272 33.83 19.90 20.44
C ASN A 272 34.61 21.23 20.44
N VAL A 273 33.91 22.36 20.55
CA VAL A 273 34.54 23.69 20.71
C VAL A 273 35.21 23.82 22.09
N MET A 274 34.61 23.30 23.17
CA MET A 274 35.20 23.30 24.51
C MET A 274 36.34 22.28 24.67
N ALA A 275 36.39 21.22 23.87
CA ALA A 275 37.49 20.25 23.85
C ALA A 275 38.71 20.71 23.03
N LEU A 276 38.54 21.72 22.16
CA LEU A 276 39.61 22.31 21.35
C LEU A 276 40.72 22.99 22.19
N PRO A 277 40.44 23.81 23.22
CA PRO A 277 41.48 24.40 24.06
C PRO A 277 42.23 23.38 24.94
N ALA A 278 41.63 22.22 25.26
CA ALA A 278 42.29 21.17 26.04
C ALA A 278 43.32 20.35 25.23
N LYS A 279 43.25 20.36 23.89
CA LYS A 279 44.20 19.67 23.01
C LYS A 279 45.36 20.55 22.52
N LEU A 280 45.29 21.86 22.74
CA LEU A 280 46.28 22.83 22.28
C LEU A 280 47.33 23.23 23.33
N GLY A 281 47.31 22.63 24.53
CA GLY A 281 48.39 22.74 25.50
C GLY A 281 48.76 24.19 25.85
N ILE A 282 47.88 24.86 26.58
CA ILE A 282 48.30 25.86 27.58
C ILE A 282 48.08 25.23 28.94
#